data_AF-X1LPR1-F1
#
_entry.id   AF-X1LPR1-F1
#
_cell.length_a   1.000
_cell.length_b   1.000
_cell.length_c   1.000
_cell.angle_alpha   90.00
_cell.angle_beta   90.00
_cell.angle_gamma   90.00
#
_symmetry.space_group_name_H-M   'P 1'
#
loop_
_entity.id
_entity.type
_entity.pdbx_description
1 polymer ?
#
loop_
_entity_poly.entity_id
_entity_poly.type
_entity_poly.pdbx_seq_one_letter_code
_entity_poly.pdbx_strand_id
1 'polypeptide(L)'
;MGIKDKATYGEYYWAMQVEAAKQLAEESEEELSRLSQRLISSLRLPDIVPDELSFLLSELQAPAGQFLTDVGGRFVSEVADGMVSKTTSPLMESIGYLAYMKWPTKKITPTATAQLYSRKKISKDFFDERLRMGGFEPYEAKFQFDAMRPYPSIPDLVLYSRYHGDPANVWGTIQDYFDVDPTDFKLWNWLGLQRLTTMQVQTLYRR
;
A
#
# COMPACT_ATOMS: atom_id res chain seq x y z
N MET A 1 10.63 21.58 -52.83
CA MET A 1 10.36 22.94 -52.33
C MET A 1 11.48 23.32 -51.39
N GLY A 2 12.32 24.27 -51.78
CA GLY A 2 13.45 24.71 -50.97
C GLY A 2 13.01 25.67 -49.86
N ILE A 3 13.30 25.33 -48.61
CA ILE A 3 13.11 26.27 -47.47
C ILE A 3 14.18 27.39 -47.52
N LYS A 4 15.36 27.09 -48.08
CA LYS A 4 16.52 27.99 -48.11
C LYS A 4 16.58 28.89 -49.35
N ASP A 5 16.16 28.40 -50.51
CA ASP A 5 16.10 29.17 -51.77
C ASP A 5 14.64 29.30 -52.20
N LYS A 6 14.05 30.47 -51.90
CA LYS A 6 12.64 30.79 -52.16
C LYS A 6 12.52 31.37 -53.59
N ALA A 7 12.43 30.51 -54.61
CA ALA A 7 12.41 30.96 -56.02
C ALA A 7 11.00 31.31 -56.52
N THR A 8 9.96 30.71 -55.93
CA THR A 8 8.56 30.90 -56.34
C THR A 8 7.66 31.31 -55.17
N TYR A 9 6.56 32.00 -55.46
CA TYR A 9 5.59 32.42 -54.44
C TYR A 9 5.03 31.24 -53.61
N GLY A 10 4.86 30.07 -54.24
CA GLY A 10 4.44 28.85 -53.53
C GLY A 10 5.49 28.33 -52.54
N GLU A 11 6.79 28.44 -52.86
CA GLU A 11 7.88 28.08 -51.95
C GLU A 11 8.03 29.11 -50.82
N TYR A 12 7.79 30.39 -51.10
CA TYR A 12 7.72 31.43 -50.08
C TYR A 12 6.56 31.17 -49.11
N TYR A 13 5.36 30.94 -49.62
CA TYR A 13 4.18 30.65 -48.79
C TYR A 13 4.38 29.40 -47.92
N TRP A 14 4.93 28.32 -48.50
CA TRP A 14 5.25 27.10 -47.76
C TRP A 14 6.35 27.32 -46.70
N ALA A 15 7.43 28.04 -47.05
CA ALA A 15 8.49 28.34 -46.09
C ALA A 15 7.97 29.20 -44.93
N MET A 16 7.11 30.18 -45.19
CA MET A 16 6.48 30.99 -44.15
C MET A 16 5.55 30.16 -43.25
N GLN A 17 4.83 29.16 -43.79
CA GLN A 17 4.04 28.23 -42.98
C GLN A 17 4.91 27.36 -42.07
N VAL A 18 6.05 26.86 -42.58
CA VAL A 18 7.00 26.07 -41.78
C VAL A 18 7.67 26.94 -40.72
N GLU A 19 8.03 28.18 -41.04
CA GLU A 19 8.57 29.16 -40.08
C GLU A 19 7.54 29.50 -38.99
N ALA A 20 6.26 29.71 -39.34
CA ALA A 20 5.19 29.94 -38.37
C ALA A 20 4.95 28.71 -37.48
N ALA A 21 4.99 27.50 -38.04
CA ALA A 21 4.88 26.26 -37.27
C ALA A 21 6.08 26.07 -36.32
N LYS A 22 7.29 26.44 -36.75
CA LYS A 22 8.49 26.44 -35.90
C LYS A 22 8.36 27.42 -34.74
N GLN A 23 7.87 28.62 -35.02
CA GLN A 23 7.68 29.66 -33.99
C GLN A 23 6.61 29.24 -32.96
N LEU A 24 5.50 28.65 -33.39
CA LEU A 24 4.48 28.10 -32.48
C LEU A 24 5.02 26.94 -31.64
N ALA A 25 5.89 26.08 -32.19
CA ALA A 25 6.53 25.01 -31.45
C ALA A 25 7.51 25.55 -30.40
N GLU A 26 8.33 26.55 -30.76
CA GLU A 26 9.25 27.23 -29.85
C GLU A 26 8.51 27.92 -28.70
N GLU A 27 7.41 28.64 -28.98
CA GLU A 27 6.57 29.27 -27.97
C GLU A 27 5.93 28.21 -27.03
N SER A 28 5.43 27.10 -27.59
CA SER A 28 4.84 26.01 -26.81
C SER A 28 5.87 25.30 -25.93
N GLU A 29 7.08 25.06 -26.43
CA GLU A 29 8.20 24.50 -25.66
C GLU A 29 8.61 25.44 -24.53
N GLU A 30 8.65 26.75 -24.76
CA GLU A 30 8.98 27.73 -23.74
C GLU A 30 7.93 27.75 -22.61
N GLU A 31 6.64 27.68 -22.95
CA GLU A 31 5.56 27.59 -21.97
C GLU A 31 5.62 26.28 -21.16
N LEU A 32 5.82 25.14 -21.82
CA LEU A 32 5.95 23.84 -21.18
C LEU A 32 7.20 23.76 -20.30
N SER A 33 8.30 24.36 -20.73
CA SER A 33 9.55 24.46 -19.97
C SER A 33 9.34 25.27 -18.68
N ARG A 34 8.70 26.44 -18.77
CA ARG A 34 8.36 27.26 -17.59
C ARG A 34 7.43 26.53 -16.63
N LEU A 35 6.42 25.81 -17.13
CA LEU A 35 5.53 24.99 -16.31
C LEU A 35 6.28 23.86 -15.61
N SER A 36 7.15 23.15 -16.34
CA SER A 36 7.96 22.05 -15.81
C SER A 36 8.92 22.53 -14.72
N GLN A 37 9.60 23.67 -14.93
CA GLN A 37 10.43 24.32 -13.91
C GLN A 37 9.64 24.64 -12.64
N ARG A 38 8.43 25.21 -12.77
CA ARG A 38 7.57 25.52 -11.62
C ARG A 38 7.13 24.25 -10.88
N LEU A 39 6.75 23.20 -11.60
CA LEU A 39 6.36 21.93 -11.02
C LEU A 39 7.52 21.27 -10.28
N ILE A 40 8.68 21.14 -10.91
CA ILE A 40 9.86 20.49 -10.33
C ILE A 40 10.40 21.27 -9.12
N SER A 41 10.45 22.61 -9.21
CA SER A 41 10.85 23.45 -8.08
C SER A 41 9.88 23.38 -6.90
N SER A 42 8.57 23.25 -7.17
CA SER A 42 7.54 23.09 -6.12
C SER A 42 7.60 21.73 -5.42
N LEU A 43 7.97 20.67 -6.15
CA LEU A 43 7.97 19.30 -5.64
C LEU A 43 9.22 18.95 -4.81
N ARG A 44 10.21 19.85 -4.71
CA ARG A 44 11.51 19.61 -4.04
C ARG A 44 12.17 18.26 -4.42
N LEU A 45 11.94 17.82 -5.65
CA LEU A 45 12.51 16.57 -6.19
C LEU A 45 14.04 16.49 -6.12
N PRO A 46 14.81 17.58 -6.31
CA PRO A 46 16.27 17.53 -6.20
C PRO A 46 16.75 17.02 -4.84
N ASP A 47 15.97 17.23 -3.77
CA ASP A 47 16.32 16.79 -2.43
C ASP A 47 16.01 15.31 -2.18
N ILE A 48 15.32 14.64 -3.09
CA ILE A 48 14.71 13.31 -2.91
C ILE A 48 15.38 12.30 -3.84
N VAL A 49 15.72 12.72 -5.05
CA VAL A 49 16.25 11.89 -6.11
C VAL A 49 17.74 11.60 -5.89
N PRO A 50 18.22 10.36 -6.12
CA PRO A 50 19.66 10.03 -6.05
C PRO A 50 20.50 10.89 -6.98
N ASP A 51 21.75 11.17 -6.60
CA ASP A 51 22.67 12.03 -7.36
C ASP A 51 22.88 11.51 -8.80
N GLU A 52 22.76 10.21 -9.02
CA GLU A 52 22.87 9.56 -10.33
C GLU A 52 21.73 9.93 -11.30
N LEU A 53 20.59 10.39 -10.78
CA LEU A 53 19.43 10.84 -11.57
C LEU A 53 19.29 12.37 -11.58
N SER A 54 20.22 13.09 -10.92
CA SER A 54 20.24 14.56 -10.89
C SER A 54 20.34 15.18 -12.29
N PHE A 55 21.05 14.51 -13.21
CA PHE A 55 21.19 14.96 -14.60
C PHE A 55 19.84 14.97 -15.35
N LEU A 56 18.94 14.04 -15.04
CA LEU A 56 17.61 13.98 -15.64
C LEU A 56 16.72 15.10 -15.11
N LEU A 57 16.85 15.43 -13.82
CA LEU A 57 16.15 16.56 -13.23
C LEU A 57 16.65 17.89 -13.80
N SER A 58 17.95 18.05 -14.06
CA SER A 58 18.48 19.24 -14.71
C SER A 58 18.01 19.36 -16.16
N GLU A 59 17.92 18.23 -16.89
CA GLU A 59 17.46 18.21 -18.28
C GLU A 59 15.94 18.45 -18.39
N LEU A 60 15.15 17.99 -17.40
CA LEU A 60 13.72 18.30 -17.28
C LEU A 60 13.46 19.75 -16.82
N GLN A 61 14.39 20.36 -16.07
CA GLN A 61 14.31 21.77 -15.70
C GLN A 61 14.67 22.69 -16.87
N ALA A 62 15.50 22.25 -17.81
CA ALA A 62 15.84 23.03 -18.99
C ALA A 62 15.84 22.12 -20.22
N PRO A 63 14.67 21.68 -20.70
CA PRO A 63 14.59 20.84 -21.88
C PRO A 63 15.13 21.64 -23.07
N ALA A 64 16.33 21.31 -23.53
CA ALA A 64 16.81 21.79 -24.82
C ALA A 64 15.95 21.13 -25.90
N GLY A 65 15.54 21.86 -26.94
CA GLY A 65 14.52 21.46 -27.94
C GLY A 65 14.74 20.15 -28.71
N GLN A 66 15.85 19.44 -28.47
CA GLN A 66 16.14 18.10 -29.01
C GLN A 66 16.05 16.97 -27.97
N PHE A 67 16.03 17.32 -26.67
CA PHE A 67 15.81 16.36 -25.57
C PHE A 67 14.37 15.85 -25.57
N LEU A 68 13.36 16.71 -25.76
CA LEU A 68 11.95 16.28 -25.76
C LEU A 68 11.60 15.33 -26.93
N THR A 69 12.30 15.45 -28.06
CA THR A 69 11.98 14.72 -29.29
C THR A 69 12.70 13.37 -29.43
N ASP A 70 13.98 13.27 -29.09
CA ASP A 70 14.76 12.02 -29.33
C ASP A 70 15.17 11.27 -28.05
N VAL A 71 15.67 11.98 -27.02
CA VAL A 71 16.27 11.35 -25.84
C VAL A 71 15.26 11.17 -24.71
N GLY A 72 14.46 12.20 -24.44
CA GLY A 72 13.35 12.20 -23.48
C GLY A 72 12.22 11.27 -23.90
N GLY A 73 11.89 11.21 -25.20
CA GLY A 73 10.95 10.22 -25.74
C GLY A 73 11.42 8.78 -25.53
N ARG A 74 12.70 8.48 -25.77
CA ARG A 74 13.30 7.17 -25.53
C ARG A 74 13.43 6.84 -24.04
N PHE A 75 13.80 7.80 -23.22
CA PHE A 75 13.89 7.63 -21.77
C PHE A 75 12.50 7.40 -21.14
N VAL A 76 11.50 8.19 -21.51
CA VAL A 76 10.11 7.96 -21.07
C VAL A 76 9.62 6.61 -21.56
N SER A 77 9.95 6.21 -22.80
CA SER A 77 9.64 4.87 -23.30
C SER A 77 10.38 3.77 -22.54
N GLU A 78 11.67 3.91 -22.22
CA GLU A 78 12.45 2.90 -21.47
C GLU A 78 12.07 2.83 -19.99
N VAL A 79 11.69 3.96 -19.37
CA VAL A 79 11.14 3.97 -18.02
C VAL A 79 9.73 3.37 -18.03
N ALA A 80 8.91 3.70 -19.02
CA ALA A 80 7.58 3.09 -19.16
C ALA A 80 7.69 1.58 -19.43
N ASP A 81 8.54 1.16 -20.38
CA ASP A 81 8.80 -0.24 -20.73
C ASP A 81 9.52 -0.98 -19.59
N GLY A 82 10.41 -0.32 -18.86
CA GLY A 82 11.10 -0.84 -17.68
C GLY A 82 10.19 -0.98 -16.47
N MET A 83 9.14 -0.17 -16.37
CA MET A 83 8.08 -0.29 -15.37
C MET A 83 7.07 -1.41 -15.74
N VAL A 84 6.93 -1.71 -17.05
CA VAL A 84 6.10 -2.81 -17.57
C VAL A 84 6.85 -4.15 -17.57
N SER A 85 8.17 -4.14 -17.71
CA SER A 85 9.03 -5.32 -17.75
C SER A 85 9.50 -5.72 -16.36
N LYS A 86 9.00 -6.87 -15.86
CA LYS A 86 9.38 -7.49 -14.58
C LYS A 86 10.88 -7.88 -14.45
N THR A 87 11.76 -7.49 -15.37
CA THR A 87 13.14 -8.02 -15.48
C THR A 87 14.26 -6.99 -15.39
N THR A 88 13.99 -5.71 -15.07
CA THR A 88 15.01 -4.64 -15.13
C THR A 88 15.64 -4.29 -13.76
N SER A 89 16.72 -5.01 -13.44
CA SER A 89 17.93 -4.62 -12.68
C SER A 89 17.91 -4.45 -11.14
N PRO A 90 18.87 -5.07 -10.42
CA PRO A 90 19.23 -4.74 -9.02
C PRO A 90 19.48 -3.25 -8.74
N LEU A 91 19.78 -2.44 -9.78
CA LEU A 91 19.92 -0.99 -9.67
C LEU A 91 18.57 -0.31 -9.35
N MET A 92 17.47 -0.74 -9.98
CA MET A 92 16.15 -0.18 -9.68
C MET A 92 15.69 -0.62 -8.28
N GLU A 93 16.04 -1.84 -7.87
CA GLU A 93 15.84 -2.29 -6.50
C GLU A 93 16.67 -1.48 -5.50
N SER A 94 17.95 -1.19 -5.78
CA SER A 94 18.81 -0.40 -4.90
C SER A 94 18.33 1.05 -4.76
N ILE A 95 17.91 1.69 -5.86
CA ILE A 95 17.26 3.00 -5.84
C ILE A 95 15.98 2.93 -4.99
N GLY A 96 15.16 1.89 -5.15
CA GLY A 96 13.99 1.65 -4.32
C GLY A 96 14.33 1.54 -2.83
N TYR A 97 15.36 0.77 -2.46
CA TYR A 97 15.80 0.62 -1.07
C TYR A 97 16.34 1.93 -0.49
N LEU A 98 17.16 2.68 -1.21
CA LEU A 98 17.68 3.98 -0.79
C LEU A 98 16.56 5.01 -0.61
N ALA A 99 15.56 4.99 -1.51
CA ALA A 99 14.37 5.81 -1.38
C ALA A 99 13.56 5.46 -0.11
N TYR A 100 13.36 4.16 0.19
CA TYR A 100 12.70 3.74 1.43
C TYR A 100 13.50 4.07 2.70
N MET A 101 14.84 4.08 2.61
CA MET A 101 15.71 4.47 3.72
C MET A 101 15.60 5.97 4.03
N LYS A 102 15.57 6.80 2.99
CA LYS A 102 15.43 8.26 3.12
C LYS A 102 13.99 8.65 3.49
N TRP A 103 13.01 7.97 2.92
CA TRP A 103 11.58 8.21 3.10
C TRP A 103 10.90 6.92 3.58
N PRO A 104 10.85 6.67 4.90
CA PRO A 104 10.22 5.47 5.45
C PRO A 104 8.69 5.54 5.29
N THR A 105 8.24 5.11 4.12
CA THR A 105 6.82 5.04 3.74
C THR A 105 6.13 3.82 4.29
N LYS A 106 6.84 2.69 4.44
CA LYS A 106 6.29 1.47 5.03
C LYS A 106 5.95 1.69 6.50
N LYS A 107 4.67 1.56 6.84
CA LYS A 107 4.17 1.56 8.21
C LYS A 107 3.85 0.14 8.64
N ILE A 108 3.83 -0.08 9.95
CA ILE A 108 3.42 -1.36 10.53
C ILE A 108 1.98 -1.67 10.10
N THR A 109 1.70 -2.94 9.78
CA THR A 109 0.36 -3.33 9.36
C THR A 109 -0.66 -3.13 10.48
N PRO A 110 -1.96 -2.95 10.15
CA PRO A 110 -3.05 -2.99 11.11
C PRO A 110 -3.00 -4.19 12.05
N THR A 111 -2.69 -5.37 11.51
CA THR A 111 -2.58 -6.63 12.26
C THR A 111 -1.45 -6.62 13.28
N ALA A 112 -0.25 -6.21 12.88
CA ALA A 112 0.89 -6.11 13.80
C ALA A 112 0.67 -5.01 14.85
N THR A 113 0.04 -3.91 14.46
CA THR A 113 -0.32 -2.82 15.37
C THR A 113 -1.30 -3.30 16.44
N ALA A 114 -2.37 -4.00 16.05
CA ALA A 114 -3.31 -4.64 16.97
C ALA A 114 -2.62 -5.58 17.98
N GLN A 115 -1.67 -6.41 17.52
CA GLN A 115 -0.91 -7.30 18.41
C GLN A 115 0.00 -6.54 19.39
N LEU A 116 0.65 -5.46 18.96
CA LEU A 116 1.47 -4.64 19.85
C LEU A 116 0.60 -3.90 20.88
N TYR A 117 -0.58 -3.45 20.46
CA TYR A 117 -1.53 -2.78 21.33
C TYR A 117 -2.08 -3.73 22.41
N SER A 118 -2.48 -4.97 22.04
CA SER A 118 -2.94 -5.96 23.03
C SER A 118 -1.86 -6.33 24.06
N ARG A 119 -0.59 -6.28 23.67
CA ARG A 119 0.58 -6.51 24.55
C ARG A 119 0.98 -5.27 25.35
N LYS A 120 0.22 -4.16 25.29
CA LYS A 120 0.53 -2.87 25.92
C LYS A 120 1.92 -2.33 25.57
N LYS A 121 2.40 -2.59 24.33
CA LYS A 121 3.72 -2.13 23.86
C LYS A 121 3.67 -0.78 23.14
N ILE A 122 2.48 -0.32 22.76
CA ILE A 122 2.24 0.96 22.10
C ILE A 122 1.07 1.69 22.77
N SER A 123 1.01 3.01 22.61
CA SER A 123 -0.09 3.83 23.11
C SER A 123 -1.33 3.68 22.22
N LYS A 124 -2.49 4.08 22.76
CA LYS A 124 -3.75 4.11 22.01
C LYS A 124 -3.66 5.09 20.83
N ASP A 125 -3.06 6.26 21.02
CA ASP A 125 -2.92 7.26 19.96
C ASP A 125 -2.11 6.71 18.77
N PHE A 126 -1.04 5.97 19.06
CA PHE A 126 -0.25 5.30 18.02
C PHE A 126 -1.06 4.21 17.30
N PHE A 127 -1.88 3.45 18.03
CA PHE A 127 -2.78 2.46 17.45
C PHE A 127 -3.82 3.12 16.51
N ASP A 128 -4.48 4.18 16.98
CA ASP A 128 -5.51 4.90 16.22
C ASP A 128 -4.91 5.56 14.96
N GLU A 129 -3.71 6.14 15.05
CA GLU A 129 -3.00 6.72 13.91
C GLU A 129 -2.70 5.66 12.85
N ARG A 130 -2.20 4.49 13.24
CA ARG A 130 -1.86 3.41 12.29
C ARG A 130 -3.09 2.80 11.63
N LEU A 131 -4.20 2.65 12.34
CA LEU A 131 -5.44 2.17 11.73
C LEU A 131 -6.07 3.20 10.79
N ARG A 132 -5.99 4.51 11.11
CA ARG A 132 -6.37 5.56 10.16
C ARG A 132 -5.51 5.57 8.91
N MET A 133 -4.20 5.40 9.05
CA MET A 133 -3.29 5.25 7.89
C MET A 133 -3.63 4.03 7.03
N GLY A 134 -4.21 2.99 7.64
CA GLY A 134 -4.74 1.81 6.94
C GLY A 134 -6.12 2.03 6.29
N GLY A 135 -6.74 3.20 6.46
CA GLY A 135 -8.05 3.54 5.90
C GLY A 135 -9.25 3.17 6.77
N PHE A 136 -9.04 2.73 8.02
CA PHE A 136 -10.14 2.37 8.91
C PHE A 136 -10.75 3.61 9.60
N GLU A 137 -12.07 3.63 9.70
CA GLU A 137 -12.78 4.57 10.57
C GLU A 137 -12.44 4.27 12.05
N PRO A 138 -12.34 5.29 12.94
CA PRO A 138 -12.06 5.05 14.37
C PRO A 138 -13.02 4.08 15.06
N TYR A 139 -14.28 4.01 14.62
CA TYR A 139 -15.25 3.07 15.17
C TYR A 139 -14.93 1.63 14.72
N GLU A 140 -14.72 1.41 13.42
CA GLU A 140 -14.36 0.11 12.85
C GLU A 140 -12.99 -0.39 13.34
N ALA A 141 -12.05 0.52 13.59
CA ALA A 141 -10.74 0.22 14.17
C ALA A 141 -10.83 -0.61 15.46
N LYS A 142 -11.84 -0.33 16.30
CA LYS A 142 -12.10 -1.09 17.52
C LYS A 142 -12.57 -2.52 17.21
N PHE A 143 -13.51 -2.69 16.28
CA PHE A 143 -14.00 -4.01 15.90
C PHE A 143 -12.94 -4.85 15.19
N GLN A 144 -12.12 -4.22 14.36
CA GLN A 144 -10.98 -4.87 13.72
C GLN A 144 -9.98 -5.39 14.76
N PHE A 145 -9.76 -4.62 15.83
CA PHE A 145 -8.93 -5.08 16.94
C PHE A 145 -9.59 -6.20 17.75
N ASP A 146 -10.88 -6.06 18.07
CA ASP A 146 -11.62 -7.05 18.84
C ASP A 146 -11.73 -8.39 18.08
N ALA A 147 -11.86 -8.36 16.75
CA ALA A 147 -11.86 -9.55 15.89
C ALA A 147 -10.50 -10.30 15.87
N MET A 148 -9.40 -9.60 16.15
CA MET A 148 -8.06 -10.22 16.22
C MET A 148 -7.74 -10.76 17.61
N ARG A 149 -8.54 -10.43 18.63
CA ARG A 149 -8.30 -10.99 19.96
C ARG A 149 -8.67 -12.47 19.95
N PRO A 150 -7.86 -13.33 20.60
CA PRO A 150 -8.26 -14.71 20.82
C PRO A 150 -9.58 -14.74 21.58
N TYR A 151 -10.59 -15.37 20.99
CA TYR A 151 -11.86 -15.66 21.65
C TYR A 151 -11.81 -17.09 22.19
N PRO A 152 -12.43 -17.39 23.35
CA PRO A 152 -12.53 -18.75 23.84
C PRO A 152 -13.14 -19.69 22.81
N SER A 153 -12.64 -20.93 22.75
CA SER A 153 -13.19 -21.93 21.84
C SER A 153 -14.57 -22.40 22.32
N ILE A 154 -15.40 -22.95 21.42
CA ILE A 154 -16.73 -23.46 21.78
C ILE A 154 -16.66 -24.50 22.92
N PRO A 155 -15.72 -25.47 22.94
CA PRO A 155 -15.53 -26.36 24.08
C PRO A 155 -15.27 -25.64 25.42
N ASP A 156 -14.44 -24.59 25.40
CA ASP A 156 -14.14 -23.80 26.61
C ASP A 156 -15.37 -23.03 27.09
N LEU A 157 -16.18 -22.52 26.15
CA LEU A 157 -17.45 -21.84 26.45
C LEU A 157 -18.48 -22.81 27.03
N VAL A 158 -18.58 -24.03 26.49
CA VAL A 158 -19.43 -25.10 27.05
C VAL A 158 -18.97 -25.44 28.46
N LEU A 159 -17.65 -25.55 28.69
CA LEU A 159 -17.10 -25.83 30.00
C LEU A 159 -17.37 -24.70 31.01
N TYR A 160 -17.12 -23.47 30.61
CA TYR A 160 -17.41 -22.27 31.41
C TYR A 160 -18.89 -22.24 31.80
N SER A 161 -19.77 -22.46 30.82
CA SER A 161 -21.22 -22.46 31.02
C SER A 161 -21.68 -23.58 31.96
N ARG A 162 -21.03 -24.74 31.98
CA ARG A 162 -21.30 -25.81 32.98
C ARG A 162 -20.88 -25.43 34.40
N TYR A 163 -19.82 -24.65 34.56
CA TYR A 163 -19.32 -24.27 35.88
C TYR A 163 -20.01 -23.04 36.46
N HIS A 164 -20.43 -22.11 35.61
CA HIS A 164 -20.99 -20.83 36.02
C HIS A 164 -22.50 -20.70 35.77
N GLY A 165 -23.09 -21.61 34.99
CA GLY A 165 -24.52 -21.68 34.70
C GLY A 165 -25.18 -22.93 35.29
N ASP A 166 -26.23 -23.42 34.62
CA ASP A 166 -26.86 -24.69 34.95
C ASP A 166 -26.04 -25.87 34.34
N PRO A 167 -25.48 -26.76 35.17
CA PRO A 167 -24.72 -27.91 34.68
C PRO A 167 -25.52 -28.86 33.78
N ALA A 168 -26.84 -28.94 33.97
CA ALA A 168 -27.74 -29.78 33.18
C ALA A 168 -28.19 -29.09 31.88
N ASN A 169 -28.25 -27.76 31.88
CA ASN A 169 -28.69 -26.96 30.73
C ASN A 169 -27.71 -25.82 30.40
N VAL A 170 -26.67 -26.17 29.66
CA VAL A 170 -25.58 -25.28 29.24
C VAL A 170 -26.03 -24.24 28.20
N TRP A 171 -27.15 -24.51 27.51
CA TRP A 171 -27.63 -23.69 26.39
C TRP A 171 -27.94 -22.24 26.81
N GLY A 172 -28.59 -22.06 27.96
CA GLY A 172 -28.98 -20.72 28.41
C GLY A 172 -27.77 -19.80 28.61
N THR A 173 -26.68 -20.32 29.18
CA THR A 173 -25.49 -19.50 29.49
C THR A 173 -24.60 -19.29 28.27
N ILE A 174 -24.47 -20.26 27.37
CA ILE A 174 -23.58 -20.11 26.20
C ILE A 174 -24.11 -19.08 25.19
N GLN A 175 -25.44 -18.96 25.05
CA GLN A 175 -26.08 -18.02 24.13
C GLN A 175 -25.78 -16.55 24.47
N ASP A 176 -25.50 -16.24 25.73
CA ASP A 176 -25.14 -14.88 26.16
C ASP A 176 -23.76 -14.44 25.62
N TYR A 177 -22.90 -15.40 25.25
CA TYR A 177 -21.51 -15.13 24.85
C TYR A 177 -21.20 -15.52 23.41
N PHE A 178 -21.92 -16.46 22.80
CA PHE A 178 -21.64 -16.90 21.45
C PHE A 178 -22.90 -17.40 20.74
N ASP A 179 -23.04 -16.99 19.48
CA ASP A 179 -24.12 -17.44 18.61
C ASP A 179 -23.78 -18.83 18.05
N VAL A 180 -24.27 -19.88 18.72
CA VAL A 180 -24.10 -21.29 18.30
C VAL A 180 -25.40 -21.75 17.64
N ASP A 181 -25.29 -22.42 16.48
CA ASP A 181 -26.44 -23.08 15.88
C ASP A 181 -27.02 -24.17 16.83
N PRO A 182 -28.35 -24.22 17.05
CA PRO A 182 -28.97 -25.19 17.96
C PRO A 182 -28.71 -26.67 17.59
N THR A 183 -28.44 -26.95 16.31
CA THR A 183 -28.11 -28.29 15.82
C THR A 183 -26.69 -28.66 16.18
N ASP A 184 -25.74 -27.76 15.89
CA ASP A 184 -24.31 -27.97 16.19
C ASP A 184 -24.05 -28.01 17.69
N PHE A 185 -24.80 -27.22 18.47
CA PHE A 185 -24.69 -27.23 19.92
C PHE A 185 -24.90 -28.61 20.53
N LYS A 186 -25.74 -29.47 19.95
CA LYS A 186 -25.97 -30.83 20.47
C LYS A 186 -24.68 -31.65 20.47
N LEU A 187 -23.88 -31.51 19.41
CA LEU A 187 -22.56 -32.16 19.29
C LEU A 187 -21.60 -31.61 20.35
N TRP A 188 -21.50 -30.28 20.47
CA TRP A 188 -20.63 -29.63 21.45
C TRP A 188 -21.01 -29.93 22.90
N ASN A 189 -22.30 -29.95 23.22
CA ASN A 189 -22.82 -30.26 24.54
C ASN A 189 -22.45 -31.71 24.93
N TRP A 190 -22.61 -32.66 24.00
CA TRP A 190 -22.22 -34.06 24.21
C TRP A 190 -20.71 -34.23 24.36
N LEU A 191 -19.92 -33.59 23.50
CA LEU A 191 -18.45 -33.59 23.61
C LEU A 191 -17.97 -32.97 24.92
N GLY A 192 -18.65 -31.94 25.41
CA GLY A 192 -18.36 -31.32 26.71
C GLY A 192 -18.68 -32.20 27.92
N LEU A 193 -19.41 -33.31 27.77
CA LEU A 193 -19.60 -34.33 28.82
C LEU A 193 -18.45 -35.33 28.87
N GLN A 194 -17.67 -35.45 27.79
CA GLN A 194 -16.52 -36.35 27.76
C GLN A 194 -15.38 -35.75 28.58
N ARG A 195 -15.34 -36.10 29.86
CA ARG A 195 -14.14 -35.95 30.68
C ARG A 195 -13.56 -37.31 30.99
N LEU A 196 -12.24 -37.36 30.99
CA LEU A 196 -11.51 -38.47 31.58
C LEU A 196 -11.92 -38.55 33.06
N THR A 197 -12.51 -39.67 33.44
CA THR A 197 -12.76 -40.01 34.84
C THR A 197 -11.45 -39.92 35.62
N THR A 198 -11.52 -39.69 36.94
CA THR A 198 -10.34 -39.71 37.83
C THR A 198 -9.50 -40.97 37.62
N MET A 199 -10.14 -42.07 37.23
CA MET A 199 -9.46 -43.32 36.95
C MET A 199 -8.68 -43.31 35.63
N GLN A 200 -9.24 -42.71 34.58
CA GLN A 200 -8.55 -42.49 33.31
C GLN A 200 -7.42 -41.46 33.46
N VAL A 201 -7.60 -40.41 34.26
CA VAL A 201 -6.55 -39.42 34.58
C VAL A 201 -5.41 -40.05 35.38
N GLN A 202 -5.70 -40.85 36.42
CA GLN A 202 -4.66 -41.59 37.15
C GLN A 202 -3.92 -42.59 36.25
N THR A 203 -4.59 -43.22 35.29
CA THR A 203 -3.93 -44.14 34.35
C THR A 203 -2.99 -43.40 33.40
N LEU A 204 -3.35 -42.18 32.99
CA LEU A 204 -2.50 -41.28 32.21
C LEU A 204 -1.28 -40.79 32.99
N TYR A 205 -1.42 -40.49 34.29
CA TYR A 205 -0.32 -40.05 35.16
C TYR A 205 0.59 -41.18 35.66
N ARG A 206 0.16 -42.45 35.59
CA ARG A 206 0.97 -43.61 36.00
C ARG A 206 1.82 -44.19 34.85
N ARG A 207 1.65 -43.71 33.61
CA ARG A 207 2.57 -43.96 32.49
C ARG A 207 3.65 -42.88 32.46
#